data_AF-A0A0G1KEF1-F1
#
_entry.id   AF-A0A0G1KEF1-F1
#
_cell.length_a   1.000
_cell.length_b   1.000
_cell.length_c   1.000
_cell.angle_alpha   90.00
_cell.angle_beta   90.00
_cell.angle_gamma   90.00
#
_symmetry.space_group_name_H-M   'P 1'
#
loop_
_entity.id
_entity.type
_entity.pdbx_description
1 polymer ?
#
loop_
_entity_poly.entity_id
_entity_poly.type
_entity_poly.pdbx_seq_one_letter_code
_entity_poly.pdbx_strand_id
1 'polypeptide(L)'
;MDNLNVTSNQKIEFEDQYERPSGYYNQKKTSKIIALIIKFSGGHIKNEQQANYVLIIFAVAAIIISIILFSRLSPTSPKAVQFREDIPLELRKNLSPEVLETIPSKFK
;
A
#
# COMPACT_ATOMS: atom_id res chain seq x y z
N MET A 1 -84.46 -18.73 23.57
CA MET A 1 -84.29 -18.73 22.11
C MET A 1 -84.22 -17.28 21.70
N ASP A 2 -83.05 -16.66 21.86
CA ASP A 2 -82.83 -15.25 21.54
C ASP A 2 -81.76 -15.16 20.46
N ASN A 3 -82.12 -14.40 19.43
CA ASN A 3 -81.53 -14.42 18.10
C ASN A 3 -80.42 -13.36 17.94
N LEU A 4 -79.36 -13.82 17.29
CA LEU A 4 -78.55 -13.16 16.25
C LEU A 4 -77.72 -11.91 16.57
N ASN A 5 -76.42 -12.18 16.65
CA ASN A 5 -75.33 -11.52 15.90
C ASN A 5 -75.08 -10.03 16.15
N VAL A 6 -74.33 -9.77 17.21
CA VAL A 6 -73.43 -8.62 17.25
C VAL A 6 -72.21 -8.95 16.38
N THR A 7 -72.30 -8.69 15.08
CA THR A 7 -71.13 -8.66 14.20
C THR A 7 -70.33 -7.41 14.55
N SER A 8 -69.35 -7.56 15.43
CA SER A 8 -68.33 -6.55 15.64
C SER A 8 -67.58 -6.35 14.32
N ASN A 9 -67.83 -5.22 13.65
CA ASN A 9 -66.97 -4.73 12.58
C ASN A 9 -65.63 -4.31 13.19
N GLN A 10 -64.82 -5.29 13.57
CA GLN A 10 -63.44 -5.07 13.89
C GLN A 10 -62.74 -4.81 12.56
N LYS A 11 -62.59 -3.53 12.21
CA LYS A 11 -61.72 -3.11 11.13
C LYS A 11 -60.32 -3.59 11.51
N ILE A 12 -59.89 -4.71 10.94
CA ILE A 12 -58.53 -5.20 11.06
C ILE A 12 -57.69 -4.27 10.18
N GLU A 13 -57.16 -3.22 10.78
CA GLU A 13 -56.07 -2.45 10.18
C GLU A 13 -54.84 -3.33 10.29
N PHE A 14 -54.52 -4.00 9.18
CA PHE A 14 -53.16 -4.49 9.00
C PHE A 14 -52.29 -3.24 8.95
N GLU A 15 -51.50 -3.04 10.00
CA GLU A 15 -50.33 -2.19 9.91
C GLU A 15 -49.49 -2.85 8.82
N ASP A 16 -49.65 -2.39 7.59
CA ASP A 16 -48.76 -2.74 6.51
C ASP A 16 -47.40 -2.22 6.95
N GLN A 17 -46.66 -3.06 7.67
CA GLN A 17 -45.22 -2.97 7.78
C GLN A 17 -44.70 -3.24 6.37
N TYR A 18 -44.92 -2.28 5.48
CA TYR A 18 -43.97 -1.97 4.44
C TYR A 18 -42.69 -1.66 5.20
N GLU A 19 -41.91 -2.70 5.47
CA GLU A 19 -40.46 -2.59 5.57
C GLU A 19 -40.03 -1.94 4.25
N ARG A 20 -40.12 -0.62 4.20
CA ARG A 20 -39.41 0.15 3.19
C ARG A 20 -37.95 -0.24 3.44
N PRO A 21 -37.22 -0.80 2.47
CA PRO A 21 -35.77 -0.87 2.57
C PRO A 21 -35.25 0.57 2.52
N SER A 22 -35.39 1.28 3.64
CA SER A 22 -34.99 2.66 3.80
C SER A 22 -33.47 2.67 3.88
N GLY A 23 -32.85 2.77 2.71
CA GLY A 23 -31.52 3.34 2.59
C GLY A 23 -30.37 2.34 2.51
N TYR A 24 -30.39 1.47 1.50
CA TYR A 24 -29.15 0.85 0.98
C TYR A 24 -28.14 1.91 0.46
N TYR A 25 -28.55 3.17 0.36
CA TYR A 25 -27.71 4.32 -0.01
C TYR A 25 -27.01 5.01 1.18
N ASN A 26 -27.39 4.72 2.44
CA ASN A 26 -26.78 5.31 3.64
C ASN A 26 -25.81 4.36 4.37
N GLN A 27 -25.57 3.17 3.84
CA GLN A 27 -24.45 2.37 4.28
C GLN A 27 -23.18 3.08 3.77
N LYS A 28 -22.53 3.85 4.65
CA LYS A 28 -21.15 4.30 4.44
C LYS A 28 -20.40 3.08 3.91
N LYS A 29 -20.01 3.12 2.62
CA LYS A 29 -19.30 2.03 1.96
C LYS A 29 -17.92 1.96 2.60
N THR A 30 -17.88 1.35 3.77
CA THR A 30 -16.66 1.04 4.48
C THR A 30 -15.81 0.22 3.55
N SER A 31 -14.68 0.80 3.12
CA SER A 31 -13.79 0.10 2.21
C SER A 31 -13.37 -1.20 2.87
N LYS A 32 -13.42 -2.32 2.15
CA LYS A 32 -13.07 -3.65 2.68
C LYS A 32 -11.69 -3.67 3.35
N ILE A 33 -10.78 -2.80 2.89
CA ILE A 33 -9.44 -2.60 3.45
C ILE A 33 -9.53 -1.96 4.85
N ILE A 34 -10.37 -0.93 5.02
CA ILE A 34 -10.58 -0.25 6.31
C ILE A 34 -11.20 -1.22 7.32
N ALA A 35 -12.21 -1.98 6.91
CA ALA A 35 -12.83 -3.00 7.75
C ALA A 35 -11.82 -4.08 8.18
N LEU A 36 -10.90 -4.45 7.29
CA LEU A 36 -9.84 -5.43 7.60
C LEU A 36 -8.82 -4.86 8.58
N ILE A 37 -8.43 -3.60 8.45
CA ILE A 37 -7.55 -2.89 9.40
C ILE A 37 -8.19 -2.82 10.79
N ILE A 38 -9.47 -2.45 10.86
CA ILE A 38 -10.23 -2.40 12.12
C ILE A 38 -10.27 -3.78 12.78
N LYS A 39 -10.53 -4.84 12.00
CA LYS A 39 -10.56 -6.22 12.49
C LYS A 39 -9.19 -6.68 13.00
N PHE A 40 -8.12 -6.35 12.29
CA PHE A 40 -6.76 -6.77 12.65
C PHE A 40 -6.15 -5.94 13.77
N SER A 41 -6.65 -4.72 13.98
CA SER A 41 -6.21 -3.81 15.04
C SER A 41 -6.59 -4.28 16.46
N GLY A 42 -7.37 -5.35 16.60
CA GLY A 42 -7.74 -5.91 17.91
C GLY A 42 -8.56 -4.95 18.78
N GLY A 43 -9.33 -4.05 18.16
CA GLY A 43 -10.19 -3.08 18.85
C GLY A 43 -9.52 -1.75 19.23
N HIS A 44 -8.25 -1.52 18.88
CA HIS A 44 -7.59 -0.22 19.10
C HIS A 44 -8.07 0.85 18.11
N ILE A 45 -8.37 0.46 16.88
CA ILE A 45 -8.94 1.33 15.84
C ILE A 45 -10.42 0.99 15.72
N LYS A 46 -11.28 1.90 16.20
CA LYS A 46 -12.75 1.71 16.24
C LYS A 46 -13.47 2.47 15.13
N ASN A 47 -12.82 3.50 14.59
CA ASN A 47 -13.42 4.43 13.64
C ASN A 47 -12.70 4.40 12.30
N GLU A 48 -13.46 4.52 11.22
CA GLU A 48 -12.93 4.55 9.85
C GLU A 48 -11.98 5.72 9.60
N GLN A 49 -12.26 6.89 10.19
CA GLN A 49 -11.36 8.05 10.10
C GLN A 49 -10.01 7.77 10.73
N GLN A 50 -9.98 7.04 11.86
CA GLN A 50 -8.76 6.66 12.54
C GLN A 50 -7.97 5.63 11.72
N ALA A 51 -8.66 4.65 11.13
CA ALA A 51 -8.03 3.68 10.22
C ALA A 51 -7.42 4.36 8.99
N ASN A 52 -8.12 5.36 8.42
CA ASN A 52 -7.60 6.11 7.27
C ASN A 52 -6.35 6.92 7.64
N TYR A 53 -6.35 7.56 8.81
CA TYR A 53 -5.19 8.31 9.29
C TYR A 53 -3.97 7.41 9.54
N VAL A 54 -4.19 6.23 10.14
CA VAL A 54 -3.16 5.21 10.34
C VAL A 54 -2.60 4.72 9.01
N LEU A 55 -3.47 4.48 8.02
CA LEU A 55 -3.05 4.05 6.69
C LEU A 55 -2.19 5.10 5.99
N ILE A 56 -2.55 6.38 6.11
CA ILE A 56 -1.76 7.50 5.55
C ILE A 56 -0.40 7.59 6.24
N ILE A 57 -0.34 7.55 7.57
CA ILE A 57 0.93 7.57 8.31
C ILE A 57 1.82 6.39 7.90
N PHE A 58 1.24 5.19 7.83
CA PHE A 58 1.96 4.00 7.40
C PHE A 58 2.51 4.13 5.98
N ALA A 59 1.70 4.64 5.05
CA ALA A 59 2.14 4.86 3.67
C ALA A 59 3.30 5.86 3.59
N VAL A 60 3.21 6.99 4.31
CA VAL A 60 4.27 7.99 4.37
C VAL A 60 5.55 7.40 4.98
N ALA A 61 5.44 6.65 6.08
CA ALA A 61 6.58 5.98 6.71
C ALA A 61 7.23 4.96 5.76
N ALA A 62 6.44 4.15 5.06
CA ALA A 62 6.94 3.18 4.09
C ALA A 62 7.71 3.85 2.95
N ILE A 63 7.23 5.00 2.45
CA ILE A 63 7.93 5.78 1.42
C ILE A 63 9.27 6.31 1.96
N ILE A 64 9.30 6.88 3.16
CA ILE A 64 10.54 7.37 3.77
C ILE A 64 11.56 6.24 3.95
N ILE A 65 11.11 5.08 4.44
CA ILE A 65 11.96 3.90 4.61
C ILE A 65 12.50 3.43 3.25
N SER A 66 11.63 3.39 2.22
CA SER A 66 12.04 3.06 0.86
C SER A 66 13.14 4.00 0.37
N ILE A 67 12.94 5.32 0.49
CA ILE A 67 13.95 6.31 0.09
C ILE A 67 15.27 6.06 0.83
N ILE A 68 15.25 5.90 2.15
CA ILE A 68 16.48 5.64 2.93
C ILE A 68 17.18 4.36 2.47
N LEU A 69 16.41 3.29 2.21
CA LEU A 69 16.95 2.00 1.80
C LEU A 69 17.56 2.06 0.39
N PHE A 70 16.86 2.69 -0.54
CA PHE A 70 17.28 2.80 -1.94
C PHE A 70 18.33 3.90 -2.17
N SER A 71 18.40 4.95 -1.34
CA SER A 71 19.47 5.96 -1.41
C SER A 71 20.85 5.39 -1.08
N ARG A 72 20.93 4.29 -0.33
CA ARG A 72 22.19 3.54 -0.11
C ARG A 72 22.53 2.59 -1.25
N LEU A 73 21.58 2.34 -2.13
CA LEU A 73 21.78 1.58 -3.35
C LEU A 73 22.37 2.54 -4.39
N SER A 74 23.61 2.98 -4.17
CA SER A 74 24.36 3.60 -5.26
C SER A 74 24.43 2.57 -6.39
N PRO A 75 23.96 2.87 -7.61
CA PRO A 75 24.35 2.06 -8.75
C PRO A 75 25.86 2.16 -8.78
N THR A 76 26.56 1.08 -8.44
CA THR A 76 27.96 0.97 -8.76
C THR A 76 28.01 1.13 -10.27
N SER A 77 28.37 2.34 -10.73
CA SER A 77 28.66 2.60 -12.13
C SER A 77 29.51 1.43 -12.59
N PRO A 78 29.13 0.68 -13.64
CA PRO A 78 29.92 -0.43 -14.10
C PRO A 78 31.33 0.12 -14.27
N LYS A 79 32.27 -0.40 -13.47
CA LYS A 79 33.64 0.11 -13.41
C LYS A 79 34.12 0.10 -14.85
N ALA A 80 34.26 1.27 -15.46
CA ALA A 80 34.64 1.36 -16.85
C ALA A 80 35.95 0.59 -16.99
N VAL A 81 36.00 -0.34 -17.95
CA VAL A 81 37.20 -1.12 -18.20
C VAL A 81 38.28 -0.11 -18.54
N GLN A 82 39.25 0.06 -17.64
CA GLN A 82 40.33 1.00 -17.84
C GLN A 82 41.36 0.31 -18.74
N PHE A 83 41.59 0.87 -19.93
CA PHE A 83 42.57 0.34 -20.86
C PHE A 83 43.95 0.93 -20.57
N ARG A 84 45.01 0.20 -20.93
CA ARG A 84 46.40 0.63 -20.71
C ARG A 84 46.71 1.99 -21.34
N GLU A 85 46.02 2.33 -22.43
CA GLU A 85 46.25 3.53 -23.22
C GLU A 85 45.51 4.75 -22.68
N ASP A 86 44.48 4.54 -21.85
CA ASP A 86 43.72 5.61 -21.19
C ASP A 86 44.38 6.05 -19.87
N ILE A 87 45.42 5.34 -19.41
CA ILE A 87 46.18 5.69 -18.21
C ILE A 87 47.25 6.72 -18.57
N PRO A 88 47.31 7.88 -17.88
CA PRO A 88 48.38 8.86 -18.07
C PRO A 88 49.77 8.24 -17.97
N LEU A 89 50.71 8.66 -18.85
CA LEU A 89 52.06 8.09 -18.92
C LEU A 89 52.80 8.15 -17.57
N GLU A 90 52.56 9.19 -16.77
CA GLU A 90 53.17 9.36 -15.46
C GLU A 90 52.76 8.26 -14.49
N LEU A 91 51.47 7.89 -14.47
CA LEU A 91 50.96 6.79 -13.66
C LEU A 91 51.44 5.45 -14.21
N ARG A 92 51.47 5.30 -15.54
CA ARG A 92 51.95 4.10 -16.23
C ARG A 92 53.41 3.77 -15.92
N LYS A 93 54.26 4.79 -15.77
CA LYS A 93 55.68 4.61 -15.39
C LYS A 93 55.85 4.18 -13.93
N ASN A 94 54.89 4.54 -13.07
CA ASN A 94 54.89 4.17 -11.66
C ASN A 94 54.21 2.81 -11.39
N LEU A 95 53.60 2.20 -12.42
CA LEU A 95 52.99 0.89 -12.34
C LEU A 95 54.04 -0.21 -12.53
N SER A 96 53.99 -1.24 -11.68
CA SER A 96 54.79 -2.45 -11.85
C SER A 96 54.44 -3.14 -13.19
N PRO A 97 55.42 -3.71 -13.91
CA PRO A 97 55.16 -4.44 -15.16
C PRO A 97 54.12 -5.57 -14.97
N GLU A 98 54.11 -6.21 -13.81
CA GLU A 98 53.13 -7.27 -13.47
C GLU A 98 51.69 -6.75 -13.48
N VAL A 99 51.45 -5.56 -12.90
CA VAL A 99 50.11 -4.93 -12.89
C VAL A 99 49.72 -4.47 -14.28
N LEU A 100 50.68 -3.94 -15.04
CA LEU A 100 50.49 -3.54 -16.43
C LEU A 100 49.98 -4.69 -17.29
N GLU A 101 50.47 -5.90 -17.09
CA GLU A 101 50.04 -7.07 -17.86
C GLU A 101 48.60 -7.52 -17.56
N THR A 102 48.09 -7.24 -16.35
CA THR A 102 46.70 -7.57 -15.97
C THR A 102 45.65 -6.64 -16.58
N ILE A 103 46.05 -5.46 -17.07
CA ILE A 103 45.15 -4.48 -17.66
C ILE A 103 44.92 -4.82 -19.14
N PRO A 104 43.69 -4.81 -19.67
CA PRO A 104 43.44 -5.08 -21.08
C PRO A 104 43.96 -3.95 -21.99
N SER A 105 44.45 -4.32 -23.18
CA SER A 105 44.79 -3.35 -24.24
C SER A 105 43.60 -3.14 -25.16
N LYS A 106 43.38 -1.90 -25.58
CA LYS A 106 42.32 -1.53 -26.53
C LYS A 106 42.57 -2.05 -27.95
N PHE A 107 43.82 -2.39 -28.29
CA PHE A 107 44.28 -2.66 -29.65
C PHE A 107 44.59 -4.14 -29.93
N LYS A 108 44.04 -5.05 -29.14
CA LYS A 108 44.23 -6.50 -29.32
C LYS A 108 43.36 -7.05 -30.44
#